data_AF-A0A7W5T972-F1
#
_entry.id   AF-A0A7W5T972-F1
#
_cell.length_a   1.000
_cell.length_b   1.000
_cell.length_c   1.000
_cell.angle_alpha   90.00
_cell.angle_beta   90.00
_cell.angle_gamma   90.00
#
_symmetry.space_group_name_H-M   'P 1'
#
loop_
_entity.id
_entity.type
_entity.pdbx_description
1 polymer ?
#
loop_
_entity_poly.entity_id
_entity_poly.type
_entity_poly.pdbx_seq_one_letter_code
_entity_poly.pdbx_strand_id
1 'polypeptide(L)'
;MSQRAGSADLPLHGGRVPHWLGDRMTRLGALITEAIVHHYGRDEFLRRLAHPFWFQSFGAVMGMDWHSSGITTSVLGALKRGLKPRAGELGLHVCGGRGAHSRKTPQELVSIGERVGLDGEGLATTSRLIAKVDSAALQDGFDLYLHGFIVADDGRWVVVQQGMNGDRRQARRYHWLSEGLESFVDSPHAAIEGRSQGTIVNLADRRAERSRRGQLDLLATLGPDRIIREAAALLRVEQQAPEPAEQPMLPHLIMPAHHDVRESDVNMRRLHGNLAAAADRGPADFEELLLVPGVGARTVEALAMVAEVVHGAPCRFSDPARFSIAHGGKDRHPFPVPLKVYDETIGVMKSAVQKGRLGREEELQALKRLDDQSRQMERYVTGPDLKEIIAGEFRHSADFGGRSVFGWEPPPAD
;
A
#
# COMPACT_ATOMS: atom_id res chain seq x y z
N MET A 1 -20.34 -8.26 -10.59
CA MET A 1 -19.58 -9.02 -9.56
C MET A 1 -18.86 -8.00 -8.69
N SER A 2 -19.23 -7.89 -7.42
CA SER A 2 -18.68 -6.88 -6.50
C SER A 2 -17.15 -7.04 -6.36
N GLN A 3 -16.39 -5.95 -6.44
CA GLN A 3 -14.93 -6.05 -6.28
C GLN A 3 -14.44 -5.06 -5.23
N ARG A 4 -14.38 -5.57 -3.99
CA ARG A 4 -13.30 -5.17 -3.11
C ARG A 4 -11.99 -5.72 -3.70
N ALA A 5 -10.91 -4.95 -3.64
CA ALA A 5 -9.70 -5.25 -4.42
C ALA A 5 -8.68 -6.15 -3.69
N GLY A 6 -8.75 -6.25 -2.36
CA GLY A 6 -7.90 -7.13 -1.57
C GLY A 6 -7.76 -6.74 -0.10
N SER A 7 -7.02 -7.53 0.67
CA SER A 7 -6.73 -7.29 2.09
C SER A 7 -5.31 -7.70 2.46
N ALA A 8 -4.82 -7.27 3.63
CA ALA A 8 -3.53 -7.67 4.16
C ALA A 8 -3.54 -7.84 5.69
N ASP A 9 -2.94 -8.91 6.19
CA ASP A 9 -2.70 -9.15 7.62
C ASP A 9 -1.24 -8.83 7.95
N LEU A 10 -1.03 -7.90 8.90
CA LEU A 10 0.24 -7.25 9.16
C LEU A 10 0.58 -7.31 10.66
N PRO A 11 1.83 -7.60 11.07
CA PRO A 11 2.24 -7.45 12.46
C PRO A 11 2.19 -5.98 12.93
N LEU A 12 1.67 -5.77 14.15
CA LEU A 12 1.66 -4.43 14.76
C LEU A 12 3.06 -3.99 15.12
N HIS A 13 3.43 -2.84 14.55
CA HIS A 13 4.67 -2.15 14.85
C HIS A 13 4.39 -0.90 15.68
N GLY A 14 5.19 -0.72 16.73
CA GLY A 14 5.23 0.52 17.50
C GLY A 14 6.09 1.59 16.83
N GLY A 15 6.09 2.77 17.42
CA GLY A 15 6.97 3.87 17.00
C GLY A 15 6.35 4.83 15.99
N ARG A 16 7.07 5.92 15.73
CA ARG A 16 6.65 7.00 14.83
C ARG A 16 7.67 7.15 13.73
N VAL A 17 7.20 7.37 12.50
CA VAL A 17 8.06 7.76 11.38
C VAL A 17 8.73 9.10 11.70
N PRO A 18 10.07 9.17 11.74
CA PRO A 18 10.78 10.41 11.96
C PRO A 18 10.51 11.46 10.87
N HIS A 19 10.61 12.74 11.21
CA HIS A 19 10.34 13.84 10.27
C HIS A 19 11.20 13.74 8.99
N TRP A 20 12.49 13.43 9.15
CA TRP A 20 13.43 13.31 8.03
C TRP A 20 13.03 12.24 7.01
N LEU A 21 12.37 11.16 7.46
CA LEU A 21 11.86 10.12 6.57
C LEU A 21 10.50 10.53 6.01
N GLY A 22 9.61 11.05 6.86
CA GLY A 22 8.28 11.49 6.47
C GLY A 22 8.28 12.54 5.34
N ASP A 23 9.26 13.44 5.32
CA ASP A 23 9.44 14.42 4.24
C ASP A 23 9.86 13.77 2.92
N ARG A 24 10.81 12.83 2.98
CA ARG A 24 11.29 12.09 1.80
C ARG A 24 10.21 11.20 1.22
N MET A 25 9.49 10.48 2.08
CA MET A 25 8.29 9.74 1.72
C MET A 25 7.27 10.64 1.01
N THR A 26 7.02 11.84 1.53
CA THR A 26 6.08 12.80 0.93
C THR A 26 6.51 13.19 -0.49
N ARG A 27 7.80 13.45 -0.70
CA ARG A 27 8.35 13.82 -2.02
C ARG A 27 8.34 12.64 -2.99
N LEU A 28 8.92 11.51 -2.60
CA LEU A 28 9.02 10.33 -3.48
C LEU A 28 7.64 9.76 -3.82
N GLY A 29 6.74 9.68 -2.83
CA GLY A 29 5.37 9.20 -3.05
C GLY A 29 4.58 10.09 -4.02
N ALA A 30 4.76 11.41 -3.95
CA ALA A 30 4.16 12.32 -4.92
C ALA A 30 4.74 12.11 -6.33
N LEU A 31 6.06 12.01 -6.46
CA LEU A 31 6.73 11.79 -7.75
C LEU A 31 6.35 10.47 -8.41
N ILE A 32 6.28 9.38 -7.64
CA ILE A 32 5.80 8.07 -8.14
C ILE A 32 4.34 8.17 -8.58
N THR A 33 3.50 8.88 -7.83
CA THR A 33 2.10 9.12 -8.22
C THR A 33 2.03 9.91 -9.53
N GLU A 34 2.77 11.00 -9.65
CA GLU A 34 2.84 11.83 -10.86
C GLU A 34 3.30 10.99 -12.07
N ALA A 35 4.33 10.17 -11.92
CA ALA A 35 4.82 9.28 -12.98
C ALA A 35 3.78 8.24 -13.42
N ILE A 36 3.08 7.59 -12.47
CA ILE A 36 2.03 6.61 -12.79
C ILE A 36 0.86 7.31 -13.48
N VAL A 37 0.41 8.46 -12.97
CA VAL A 37 -0.69 9.21 -13.57
C VAL A 37 -0.34 9.70 -14.97
N HIS A 38 0.90 10.14 -15.18
CA HIS A 38 1.39 10.58 -16.47
C HIS A 38 1.38 9.44 -17.52
N HIS A 39 1.87 8.25 -17.17
CA HIS A 39 1.97 7.13 -18.13
C HIS A 39 0.69 6.32 -18.28
N TYR A 40 -0.06 6.14 -17.20
CA TYR A 40 -1.15 5.16 -17.13
C TYR A 40 -2.49 5.75 -16.68
N GLY A 41 -2.52 7.03 -16.33
CA GLY A 41 -3.71 7.73 -15.86
C GLY A 41 -4.03 7.49 -14.38
N ARG A 42 -5.02 8.24 -13.88
CA ARG A 42 -5.46 8.22 -12.48
C ARG A 42 -6.07 6.88 -12.09
N ASP A 43 -6.85 6.29 -12.99
CA ASP A 43 -7.53 5.02 -12.77
C ASP A 43 -6.54 3.91 -12.40
N GLU A 44 -5.42 3.84 -13.11
CA GLU A 44 -4.38 2.85 -12.84
C GLU A 44 -3.75 3.07 -11.47
N PHE A 45 -3.51 4.33 -11.07
CA PHE A 45 -3.03 4.63 -9.72
C PHE A 45 -4.04 4.19 -8.64
N LEU A 46 -5.34 4.42 -8.85
CA LEU A 46 -6.38 3.96 -7.93
C LEU A 46 -6.42 2.42 -7.84
N ARG A 47 -6.32 1.70 -8.96
CA ARG A 47 -6.23 0.22 -8.98
C ARG A 47 -5.02 -0.29 -8.20
N ARG A 48 -3.86 0.34 -8.39
CA ARG A 48 -2.62 -0.02 -7.68
C ARG A 48 -2.71 0.21 -6.18
N LEU A 49 -3.27 1.33 -5.75
CA LEU A 49 -3.56 1.58 -4.32
C LEU A 49 -4.53 0.55 -3.73
N ALA A 50 -5.41 -0.01 -4.56
CA ALA A 50 -6.35 -1.04 -4.14
C ALA A 50 -5.70 -2.44 -4.04
N HIS A 51 -4.52 -2.65 -4.64
CA HIS A 51 -3.82 -3.92 -4.65
C HIS A 51 -2.89 -4.07 -3.42
N PRO A 52 -3.14 -5.01 -2.48
CA PRO A 52 -2.46 -5.04 -1.19
C PRO A 52 -0.95 -5.28 -1.28
N PHE A 53 -0.50 -6.10 -2.24
CA PHE A 53 0.91 -6.37 -2.50
C PHE A 53 1.65 -5.17 -3.10
N TRP A 54 0.99 -4.43 -4.01
CA TRP A 54 1.57 -3.22 -4.60
C TRP A 54 1.68 -2.14 -3.54
N PHE A 55 0.63 -1.93 -2.76
CA PHE A 55 0.62 -0.95 -1.68
C PHE A 55 1.73 -1.23 -0.65
N GLN A 56 1.96 -2.50 -0.31
CA GLN A 56 3.05 -2.88 0.59
C GLN A 56 4.43 -2.59 -0.02
N SER A 57 4.62 -2.95 -1.29
CA SER A 57 5.86 -2.70 -2.04
C SER A 57 6.15 -1.20 -2.19
N PHE A 58 5.11 -0.41 -2.46
CA PHE A 58 5.19 1.06 -2.52
C PHE A 58 5.65 1.64 -1.18
N GLY A 59 5.09 1.17 -0.07
CA GLY A 59 5.55 1.55 1.27
C GLY A 59 7.01 1.17 1.54
N ALA A 60 7.44 -0.02 1.10
CA ALA A 60 8.80 -0.51 1.25
C ALA A 60 9.82 0.34 0.47
N VAL A 61 9.55 0.67 -0.80
CA VAL A 61 10.38 1.60 -1.59
C VAL A 61 10.46 2.98 -0.92
N MET A 62 9.42 3.41 -0.23
CA MET A 62 9.44 4.69 0.50
C MET A 62 10.29 4.66 1.80
N GLY A 63 10.97 3.55 2.12
CA GLY A 63 11.88 3.42 3.27
C GLY A 63 11.20 2.96 4.56
N MET A 64 9.99 2.39 4.46
CA MET A 64 9.34 1.73 5.60
C MET A 64 9.75 0.26 5.68
N ASP A 65 9.77 -0.28 6.90
CA ASP A 65 10.05 -1.70 7.11
C ASP A 65 8.99 -2.56 6.39
N TRP A 66 9.47 -3.48 5.56
CA TRP A 66 8.72 -4.18 4.52
C TRP A 66 7.44 -4.91 4.95
N HIS A 67 7.34 -5.33 6.20
CA HIS A 67 6.26 -6.12 6.79
C HIS A 67 5.38 -5.30 7.77
N SER A 68 5.69 -4.01 7.96
CA SER A 68 5.09 -3.19 9.00
C SER A 68 3.64 -2.79 8.72
N SER A 69 2.77 -2.88 9.73
CA SER A 69 1.45 -2.24 9.72
C SER A 69 1.51 -0.71 9.67
N GLY A 70 2.67 -0.12 9.98
CA GLY A 70 2.91 1.32 9.90
C GLY A 70 2.90 1.84 8.47
N ILE A 71 3.14 1.00 7.46
CA ILE A 71 3.13 1.37 6.04
C ILE A 71 1.82 2.07 5.67
N THR A 72 0.68 1.53 6.08
CA THR A 72 -0.64 2.08 5.72
C THR A 72 -0.82 3.51 6.19
N THR A 73 -0.46 3.79 7.44
CA THR A 73 -0.57 5.14 8.01
C THR A 73 0.43 6.10 7.34
N SER A 74 1.66 5.64 7.14
CA SER A 74 2.75 6.49 6.64
C SER A 74 2.59 6.83 5.17
N VAL A 75 2.22 5.86 4.34
CA VAL A 75 1.96 6.05 2.90
C VAL A 75 0.77 6.99 2.71
N LEU A 76 -0.38 6.74 3.36
CA LEU A 76 -1.55 7.62 3.22
C LEU A 76 -1.25 9.03 3.72
N GLY A 77 -0.51 9.17 4.83
CA GLY A 77 -0.08 10.47 5.34
C GLY A 77 0.86 11.20 4.38
N ALA A 78 1.79 10.48 3.75
CA ALA A 78 2.72 11.03 2.75
C ALA A 78 1.99 11.47 1.49
N LEU A 79 1.09 10.65 0.94
CA LEU A 79 0.25 11.01 -0.21
C LEU A 79 -0.63 12.21 0.10
N LYS A 80 -1.28 12.25 1.27
CA LYS A 80 -2.12 13.39 1.67
C LYS A 80 -1.36 14.72 1.70
N ARG A 81 -0.12 14.72 2.16
CA ARG A 81 0.73 15.93 2.15
C ARG A 81 1.29 16.24 0.77
N GLY A 82 1.75 15.22 0.05
CA GLY A 82 2.49 15.36 -1.20
C GLY A 82 1.61 15.72 -2.39
N LEU A 83 0.39 15.16 -2.44
CA LEU A 83 -0.54 15.40 -3.54
C LEU A 83 -1.36 16.68 -3.36
N LYS A 84 -1.57 17.15 -2.11
CA LYS A 84 -2.40 18.35 -1.85
C LYS A 84 -1.97 19.59 -2.65
N PRO A 85 -0.68 19.96 -2.77
CA PRO A 85 -0.25 21.09 -3.60
C PRO A 85 -0.45 20.88 -5.11
N ARG A 86 -0.59 19.62 -5.55
CA ARG A 86 -0.73 19.21 -6.95
C ARG A 86 -2.15 18.77 -7.29
N ALA A 87 -3.08 18.85 -6.34
CA ALA A 87 -4.41 18.26 -6.47
C ALA A 87 -5.22 18.84 -7.63
N GLY A 88 -5.03 20.12 -7.99
CA GLY A 88 -5.69 20.72 -9.15
C GLY A 88 -5.10 20.27 -10.50
N GLU A 89 -3.83 19.90 -10.54
CA GLU A 89 -3.17 19.41 -11.76
C GLU A 89 -3.43 17.92 -11.96
N LEU A 90 -3.37 17.14 -10.88
CA LEU A 90 -3.56 15.69 -10.89
C LEU A 90 -5.04 15.29 -10.81
N GLY A 91 -5.91 16.19 -10.36
CA GLY A 91 -7.29 15.88 -10.03
C GLY A 91 -7.42 14.67 -9.11
N LEU A 92 -6.58 14.60 -8.08
CA LEU A 92 -6.53 13.55 -7.05
C LEU A 92 -6.51 14.20 -5.67
N HIS A 93 -7.38 13.73 -4.79
CA HIS A 93 -7.50 14.24 -3.42
C HIS A 93 -7.46 13.09 -2.42
N VAL A 94 -6.71 13.28 -1.34
CA VAL A 94 -6.56 12.27 -0.28
C VAL A 94 -7.18 12.81 1.01
N CYS A 95 -8.19 12.10 1.50
CA CYS A 95 -8.96 12.41 2.68
C CYS A 95 -8.71 11.43 3.81
N GLY A 96 -9.07 11.85 5.02
CA GLY A 96 -9.00 11.01 6.21
C GLY A 96 -7.62 10.93 6.84
N GLY A 97 -7.37 9.84 7.55
CA GLY A 97 -6.18 9.60 8.37
C GLY A 97 -6.54 8.84 9.65
N ARG A 98 -5.76 9.05 10.72
CA ARG A 98 -5.99 8.40 12.02
C ARG A 98 -6.89 9.25 12.92
N GLY A 99 -7.61 8.59 13.82
CA GLY A 99 -8.35 9.24 14.91
C GLY A 99 -9.30 10.32 14.43
N ALA A 100 -9.09 11.57 14.86
CA ALA A 100 -9.94 12.70 14.46
C ALA A 100 -9.95 12.95 12.95
N HIS A 101 -8.86 12.63 12.23
CA HIS A 101 -8.82 12.80 10.78
C HIS A 101 -9.72 11.78 10.06
N SER A 102 -9.78 10.52 10.53
CA SER A 102 -10.73 9.52 10.00
C SER A 102 -12.17 10.03 10.09
N ARG A 103 -12.55 10.60 11.25
CA ARG A 103 -13.90 11.13 11.49
C ARG A 103 -14.25 12.37 10.66
N LYS A 104 -13.24 13.11 10.18
CA LYS A 104 -13.41 14.31 9.34
C LYS A 104 -13.50 14.00 7.85
N THR A 105 -13.29 12.75 7.43
CA THR A 105 -13.33 12.36 6.01
C THR A 105 -14.62 12.79 5.31
N PRO A 106 -15.83 12.60 5.87
CA PRO A 106 -17.06 13.06 5.23
C PRO A 106 -17.06 14.56 4.91
N GLN A 107 -16.63 15.40 5.86
CA GLN A 107 -16.57 16.85 5.66
C GLN A 107 -15.50 17.23 4.63
N GLU A 108 -14.33 16.57 4.66
CA GLU A 108 -13.28 16.78 3.64
C GLU A 108 -13.82 16.47 2.22
N LEU A 109 -14.60 15.40 2.06
CA LEU A 109 -15.20 15.01 0.78
C LEU A 109 -16.26 16.00 0.30
N VAL A 110 -17.11 16.52 1.18
CA VAL A 110 -18.07 17.58 0.85
C VAL A 110 -17.35 18.83 0.36
N SER A 111 -16.33 19.31 1.08
CA SER A 111 -15.54 20.47 0.67
C SER A 111 -14.78 20.27 -0.64
N ILE A 112 -14.36 19.04 -0.95
CA ILE A 112 -13.79 18.73 -2.26
C ILE A 112 -14.87 18.79 -3.34
N GLY A 113 -16.03 18.17 -3.11
CA GLY A 113 -17.16 18.18 -4.03
C GLY A 113 -17.59 19.60 -4.43
N GLU A 114 -17.70 20.50 -3.44
CA GLU A 114 -17.99 21.93 -3.67
C GLU A 114 -16.94 22.62 -4.57
N ARG A 115 -15.66 22.22 -4.46
CA ARG A 115 -14.56 22.85 -5.20
C ARG A 115 -14.39 22.32 -6.62
N VAL A 116 -14.62 21.02 -6.84
CA VAL A 116 -14.35 20.35 -8.14
C VAL A 116 -15.61 19.90 -8.87
N GLY A 117 -16.80 20.13 -8.33
CA GLY A 117 -18.08 19.81 -8.97
C GLY A 117 -18.51 18.35 -8.84
N LEU A 118 -18.13 17.67 -7.76
CA LEU A 118 -18.55 16.29 -7.46
C LEU A 118 -19.67 16.24 -6.42
N ASP A 119 -20.45 15.15 -6.43
CA ASP A 119 -21.39 14.83 -5.35
C ASP A 119 -20.66 14.44 -4.05
N GLY A 120 -20.23 15.47 -3.32
CA GLY A 120 -19.52 15.31 -2.05
C GLY A 120 -20.35 14.66 -0.95
N GLU A 121 -21.67 14.84 -0.95
CA GLU A 121 -22.59 14.22 0.03
C GLU A 121 -22.78 12.72 -0.23
N GLY A 122 -22.89 12.34 -1.50
CA GLY A 122 -22.85 10.95 -1.94
C GLY A 122 -21.55 10.27 -1.52
N LEU A 123 -20.40 10.89 -1.81
CA LEU A 123 -19.09 10.37 -1.41
C LEU A 123 -18.93 10.28 0.12
N ALA A 124 -19.43 11.27 0.87
CA ALA A 124 -19.46 11.25 2.33
C ALA A 124 -20.29 10.08 2.87
N THR A 125 -21.41 9.77 2.23
CA THR A 125 -22.24 8.60 2.55
C THR A 125 -21.50 7.30 2.24
N THR A 126 -20.86 7.20 1.08
CA THR A 126 -20.02 6.06 0.70
C THR A 126 -18.90 5.82 1.70
N SER A 127 -18.17 6.87 2.12
CA SER A 127 -17.12 6.80 3.13
C SER A 127 -17.63 6.22 4.45
N ARG A 128 -18.77 6.69 4.95
CA ARG A 128 -19.40 6.18 6.18
C ARG A 128 -19.82 4.72 6.04
N LEU A 129 -20.42 4.36 4.90
CA LEU A 129 -20.89 3.00 4.64
C LEU A 129 -19.73 2.01 4.62
N ILE A 130 -18.64 2.33 3.91
CA ILE A 130 -17.42 1.51 3.85
C ILE A 130 -16.81 1.34 5.26
N ALA A 131 -16.72 2.41 6.04
CA ALA A 131 -16.25 2.33 7.42
C ALA A 131 -17.14 1.43 8.29
N LYS A 132 -18.47 1.45 8.10
CA LYS A 132 -19.42 0.60 8.82
C LYS A 132 -19.41 -0.86 8.37
N VAL A 133 -19.20 -1.11 7.08
CA VAL A 133 -19.04 -2.47 6.57
C VAL A 133 -17.83 -3.14 7.24
N ASP A 134 -16.68 -2.46 7.24
CA ASP A 134 -15.43 -3.00 7.78
C ASP A 134 -15.36 -3.06 9.31
N SER A 135 -16.24 -2.36 10.03
CA SER A 135 -16.23 -2.34 11.51
C SER A 135 -17.41 -3.02 12.18
N ALA A 136 -18.58 -3.08 11.52
CA ALA A 136 -19.82 -3.58 12.12
C ALA A 136 -20.42 -4.77 11.35
N ALA A 137 -20.35 -4.76 10.01
CA ALA A 137 -20.85 -5.87 9.21
C ALA A 137 -19.85 -7.04 9.16
N LEU A 138 -18.56 -6.72 9.15
CA LEU A 138 -17.47 -7.68 9.33
C LEU A 138 -17.00 -7.66 10.80
N GLN A 139 -17.35 -8.69 11.55
CA GLN A 139 -16.96 -8.84 12.95
C GLN A 139 -15.79 -9.82 13.04
N ASP A 140 -14.63 -9.40 12.55
CA ASP A 140 -13.39 -10.19 12.51
C ASP A 140 -12.45 -9.92 13.70
N GLY A 141 -12.89 -9.07 14.63
CA GLY A 141 -12.14 -8.71 15.83
C GLY A 141 -11.07 -7.63 15.60
N PHE A 142 -11.11 -6.88 14.50
CA PHE A 142 -10.21 -5.76 14.25
C PHE A 142 -10.94 -4.42 14.39
N ASP A 143 -10.50 -3.58 15.34
CA ASP A 143 -11.07 -2.25 15.54
C ASP A 143 -10.49 -1.26 14.54
N LEU A 144 -11.38 -0.57 13.81
CA LEU A 144 -10.97 0.38 12.78
C LEU A 144 -10.14 1.54 13.37
N TYR A 145 -8.90 1.66 12.89
CA TYR A 145 -7.90 2.61 13.39
C TYR A 145 -7.58 3.75 12.41
N LEU A 146 -7.64 3.44 11.11
CA LEU A 146 -7.26 4.33 10.03
C LEU A 146 -8.30 4.25 8.91
N HIS A 147 -8.70 5.40 8.38
CA HIS A 147 -9.55 5.50 7.20
C HIS A 147 -8.89 6.47 6.21
N GLY A 148 -8.46 5.98 5.05
CA GLY A 148 -7.97 6.81 3.96
C GLY A 148 -8.88 6.69 2.74
N PHE A 149 -9.36 7.81 2.23
CA PHE A 149 -10.22 7.88 1.06
C PHE A 149 -9.52 8.72 -0.01
N ILE A 150 -9.20 8.13 -1.16
CA ILE A 150 -8.59 8.84 -2.28
C ILE A 150 -9.64 8.95 -3.39
N VAL A 151 -9.91 10.16 -3.84
CA VAL A 151 -10.92 10.46 -4.87
C VAL A 151 -10.32 11.27 -6.01
N ALA A 152 -10.69 10.91 -7.23
CA ALA A 152 -10.37 11.64 -8.45
C ALA A 152 -11.51 12.60 -8.85
N ASP A 153 -11.21 13.63 -9.64
CA ASP A 153 -12.19 14.65 -10.07
C ASP A 153 -13.32 14.11 -10.97
N ASP A 154 -13.20 12.87 -11.45
CA ASP A 154 -14.26 12.15 -12.18
C ASP A 154 -15.13 11.27 -11.27
N GLY A 155 -14.95 11.37 -9.95
CA GLY A 155 -15.72 10.65 -8.95
C GLY A 155 -15.24 9.22 -8.70
N ARG A 156 -14.22 8.73 -9.42
CA ARG A 156 -13.59 7.44 -9.10
C ARG A 156 -12.78 7.54 -7.82
N TRP A 157 -12.81 6.49 -7.02
CA TRP A 157 -12.14 6.47 -5.72
C TRP A 157 -11.59 5.09 -5.36
N VAL A 158 -10.65 5.11 -4.41
CA VAL A 158 -10.14 3.95 -3.67
C VAL A 158 -10.14 4.28 -2.18
N VAL A 159 -10.55 3.33 -1.33
CA VAL A 159 -10.47 3.46 0.13
C VAL A 159 -9.51 2.41 0.68
N VAL A 160 -8.56 2.86 1.49
CA VAL A 160 -7.64 1.98 2.22
C VAL A 160 -7.88 2.19 3.72
N GLN A 161 -8.41 1.16 4.37
CA GLN A 161 -8.71 1.13 5.80
C GLN A 161 -7.74 0.22 6.53
N GLN A 162 -7.51 0.47 7.81
CA GLN A 162 -6.78 -0.48 8.66
C GLN A 162 -7.48 -0.62 10.00
N GLY A 163 -7.84 -1.86 10.34
CA GLY A 163 -8.23 -2.28 11.68
C GLY A 163 -7.05 -2.83 12.46
N MET A 164 -7.14 -2.82 13.79
CA MET A 164 -6.13 -3.37 14.69
C MET A 164 -6.76 -4.34 15.69
N ASN A 165 -6.04 -5.42 15.98
CA ASN A 165 -6.35 -6.33 17.07
C ASN A 165 -5.17 -6.33 18.05
N GLY A 166 -5.38 -5.75 19.24
CA GLY A 166 -4.35 -5.61 20.26
C GLY A 166 -3.88 -6.95 20.81
N ASP A 167 -4.82 -7.86 21.10
CA ASP A 167 -4.56 -9.17 21.69
C ASP A 167 -3.69 -10.04 20.77
N ARG A 168 -3.96 -9.99 19.46
CA ARG A 168 -3.23 -10.73 18.43
C ARG A 168 -1.96 -10.00 17.96
N ARG A 169 -1.75 -8.76 18.40
CA ARG A 169 -0.70 -7.87 17.90
C ARG A 169 -0.66 -7.80 16.37
N GLN A 170 -1.84 -7.77 15.73
CA GLN A 170 -1.99 -7.71 14.27
C GLN A 170 -2.82 -6.51 13.84
N ALA A 171 -2.58 -6.03 12.64
CA ALA A 171 -3.44 -5.12 11.90
C ALA A 171 -3.97 -5.84 10.66
N ARG A 172 -5.20 -5.52 10.29
CA ARG A 172 -5.78 -5.92 9.02
C ARG A 172 -6.01 -4.67 8.18
N ARG A 173 -5.30 -4.57 7.07
CA ARG A 173 -5.51 -3.52 6.07
C ARG A 173 -6.51 -4.04 5.05
N TYR A 174 -7.44 -3.20 4.63
CA TYR A 174 -8.33 -3.58 3.58
C TYR A 174 -8.77 -2.49 2.61
N HIS A 175 -8.95 -2.90 1.36
CA HIS A 175 -8.88 -2.04 0.18
C HIS A 175 -10.18 -2.11 -0.63
N TRP A 176 -10.79 -0.97 -0.90
CA TRP A 176 -11.99 -0.85 -1.73
C TRP A 176 -11.69 -0.04 -2.96
N LEU A 177 -12.27 -0.42 -4.11
CA LEU A 177 -12.18 0.32 -5.36
C LEU A 177 -13.59 0.59 -5.88
N SER A 178 -13.81 1.79 -6.41
CA SER A 178 -15.09 2.18 -7.02
C SER A 178 -15.38 1.49 -8.36
N GLU A 179 -14.34 1.18 -9.13
CA GLU A 179 -14.44 0.53 -10.44
C GLU A 179 -15.15 -0.82 -10.32
N GLY A 180 -16.29 -0.98 -11.02
CA GLY A 180 -17.07 -2.22 -11.01
C GLY A 180 -17.85 -2.50 -9.71
N LEU A 181 -17.94 -1.53 -8.79
CA LEU A 181 -18.66 -1.72 -7.52
C LEU A 181 -20.18 -1.64 -7.72
N GLU A 182 -20.85 -2.79 -7.68
CA GLU A 182 -22.32 -2.90 -7.78
C GLU A 182 -23.03 -2.86 -6.40
N SER A 183 -22.35 -3.30 -5.33
CA SER A 183 -22.92 -3.40 -3.98
C SER A 183 -21.85 -3.34 -2.89
N PHE A 184 -22.19 -2.72 -1.76
CA PHE A 184 -21.36 -2.65 -0.56
C PHE A 184 -21.48 -3.88 0.35
N VAL A 185 -22.48 -4.75 0.12
CA VAL A 185 -22.84 -5.88 1.03
C VAL A 185 -23.12 -7.18 0.27
N ASP A 186 -22.46 -7.39 -0.86
CA ASP A 186 -22.60 -8.60 -1.69
C ASP A 186 -21.24 -9.30 -1.88
N SER A 187 -20.65 -9.79 -0.79
CA SER A 187 -19.32 -10.43 -0.72
C SER A 187 -18.10 -9.52 -0.97
N PRO A 188 -18.01 -8.32 -0.37
CA PRO A 188 -16.80 -7.53 -0.47
C PRO A 188 -15.61 -8.20 0.24
N HIS A 189 -15.78 -9.24 1.05
CA HIS A 189 -14.71 -9.76 1.93
C HIS A 189 -14.37 -11.22 1.68
N ALA A 190 -14.64 -11.73 0.48
CA ALA A 190 -14.46 -13.13 0.12
C ALA A 190 -13.04 -13.69 0.38
N ALA A 191 -12.01 -12.84 0.34
CA ALA A 191 -10.62 -13.24 0.60
C ALA A 191 -10.18 -13.22 2.07
N ILE A 192 -11.08 -12.94 3.02
CA ILE A 192 -10.78 -13.09 4.44
C ILE A 192 -10.93 -14.57 4.81
N GLU A 193 -10.02 -15.39 4.26
CA GLU A 193 -9.79 -16.76 4.69
C GLU A 193 -8.41 -16.80 5.33
N GLY A 194 -8.39 -16.86 6.66
CA GLY A 194 -7.19 -17.01 7.47
C GLY A 194 -7.30 -18.25 8.35
N ARG A 195 -6.17 -18.70 8.93
CA ARG A 195 -6.11 -19.79 9.92
C ARG A 195 -7.26 -19.66 10.92
N SER A 196 -8.08 -20.70 11.13
CA SER A 196 -9.29 -20.68 12.00
C SER A 196 -9.15 -19.75 13.21
N GLN A 197 -9.89 -18.63 13.19
CA GLN A 197 -9.80 -17.53 14.16
C GLN A 197 -11.01 -17.47 15.11
N GLY A 198 -11.79 -18.55 15.19
CA GLY A 198 -13.14 -18.59 15.78
C GLY A 198 -14.24 -18.31 14.75
N THR A 199 -15.48 -18.18 15.20
CA THR A 199 -16.64 -17.86 14.33
C THR A 199 -16.60 -16.38 13.93
N ILE A 200 -16.18 -16.10 12.69
CA ILE A 200 -16.25 -14.75 12.12
C ILE A 200 -17.66 -14.53 11.57
N VAL A 201 -18.33 -13.47 12.03
CA VAL A 201 -19.63 -13.06 11.47
C VAL A 201 -19.38 -12.04 10.36
N ASN A 202 -19.72 -12.41 9.12
CA ASN A 202 -19.62 -11.54 7.96
C ASN A 202 -21.02 -11.28 7.38
N LEU A 203 -21.71 -10.25 7.90
CA LEU A 203 -22.99 -9.81 7.38
C LEU A 203 -22.88 -9.08 6.03
N ALA A 204 -21.67 -8.76 5.57
CA ALA A 204 -21.45 -8.19 4.23
C ALA A 204 -21.35 -9.27 3.15
N ASP A 205 -21.22 -10.56 3.51
CA ASP A 205 -21.22 -11.68 2.56
C ASP A 205 -22.57 -11.77 1.83
N ARG A 206 -22.54 -12.15 0.55
CA ARG A 206 -23.75 -12.43 -0.24
C ARG A 206 -24.65 -13.47 0.44
N ARG A 207 -24.06 -14.52 1.03
CA ARG A 207 -24.77 -15.58 1.77
C ARG A 207 -25.56 -15.03 2.96
N ALA A 208 -25.12 -13.90 3.51
CA ALA A 208 -25.80 -13.23 4.61
C ALA A 208 -27.01 -12.40 4.16
N GLU A 209 -27.40 -12.35 2.88
CA GLU A 209 -28.57 -11.58 2.41
C GLU A 209 -29.85 -11.99 3.16
N ARG A 210 -30.13 -13.29 3.26
CA ARG A 210 -31.28 -13.79 4.01
C ARG A 210 -31.19 -13.41 5.50
N SER A 211 -29.99 -13.43 6.07
CA SER A 211 -29.76 -13.01 7.46
C SER A 211 -30.03 -11.52 7.64
N ARG A 212 -29.51 -10.65 6.76
CA ARG A 212 -29.77 -9.20 6.78
C ARG A 212 -31.25 -8.88 6.65
N ARG A 213 -31.95 -9.49 5.69
CA ARG A 213 -33.39 -9.31 5.50
C ARG A 213 -34.19 -9.80 6.70
N GLY A 214 -33.84 -10.98 7.23
CA GLY A 214 -34.47 -11.52 8.44
C GLY A 214 -34.25 -10.65 9.67
N GLN A 215 -33.06 -10.05 9.85
CA GLN A 215 -32.79 -9.12 10.95
C GLN A 215 -33.66 -7.86 10.87
N LEU A 216 -33.83 -7.29 9.68
CA LEU A 216 -34.70 -6.14 9.46
C LEU A 216 -36.19 -6.49 9.71
N ASP A 217 -36.63 -7.66 9.25
CA ASP A 217 -37.99 -8.16 9.45
C ASP A 217 -38.27 -8.45 10.93
N LEU A 218 -37.37 -9.13 11.64
CA LEU A 218 -37.46 -9.34 13.08
C LEU A 218 -37.52 -8.01 13.84
N LEU A 219 -36.67 -7.04 13.47
CA LEU A 219 -36.69 -5.72 14.09
C LEU A 219 -38.03 -5.00 13.86
N ALA A 220 -38.58 -5.08 12.65
CA ALA A 220 -39.86 -4.46 12.31
C ALA A 220 -41.06 -5.13 13.01
N THR A 221 -41.04 -6.45 13.14
CA THR A 221 -42.16 -7.26 13.66
C THR A 221 -42.15 -7.43 15.19
N LEU A 222 -40.98 -7.63 15.79
CA LEU A 222 -40.84 -7.94 17.22
C LEU A 222 -40.38 -6.73 18.03
N GLY A 223 -39.63 -5.81 17.43
CA GLY A 223 -38.96 -4.72 18.13
C GLY A 223 -37.77 -5.21 18.98
N PRO A 224 -36.86 -4.29 19.39
CA PRO A 224 -35.59 -4.64 20.04
C PRO A 224 -35.76 -5.40 21.35
N ASP A 225 -36.70 -4.99 22.22
CA ASP A 225 -36.88 -5.59 23.55
C ASP A 225 -37.40 -7.02 23.50
N ARG A 226 -38.21 -7.35 22.47
CA ARG A 226 -38.69 -8.71 22.28
C ARG A 226 -37.61 -9.59 21.67
N ILE A 227 -36.82 -9.07 20.72
CA ILE A 227 -35.67 -9.80 20.16
C ILE A 227 -34.70 -10.21 21.27
N ILE A 228 -34.38 -9.32 22.21
CA ILE A 228 -33.47 -9.65 23.32
C ILE A 228 -34.03 -10.79 24.18
N ARG A 229 -35.34 -10.75 24.49
CA ARG A 229 -36.00 -11.80 25.27
C ARG A 229 -36.00 -13.16 24.55
N GLU A 230 -36.33 -13.17 23.26
CA GLU A 230 -36.35 -14.40 22.45
C GLU A 230 -34.92 -14.95 22.24
N ALA A 231 -33.94 -14.08 21.99
CA ALA A 231 -32.53 -14.48 21.86
C ALA A 231 -31.97 -15.08 23.16
N ALA A 232 -32.32 -14.49 24.32
CA ALA A 232 -31.96 -15.04 25.62
C ALA A 232 -32.54 -16.43 25.87
N ALA A 233 -33.74 -16.72 25.33
CA ALA A 233 -34.35 -18.05 25.40
C ALA A 233 -33.69 -19.07 24.46
N LEU A 234 -33.06 -18.63 23.37
CA LEU A 234 -32.47 -19.46 22.31
C LEU A 234 -30.99 -19.82 22.52
N LEU A 235 -30.29 -19.24 23.49
CA LEU A 235 -28.85 -19.45 23.78
C LEU A 235 -28.46 -20.87 24.28
N ARG A 236 -29.21 -21.92 23.91
CA ARG A 236 -28.96 -23.33 24.30
C ARG A 236 -28.79 -24.31 23.13
N VAL A 237 -28.61 -23.86 21.90
CA VAL A 237 -28.41 -24.76 20.76
C VAL A 237 -27.19 -24.32 19.95
N GLU A 238 -26.12 -25.11 20.01
CA GLU A 238 -25.02 -25.01 19.05
C GLU A 238 -25.50 -25.55 17.70
N GLN A 239 -25.45 -24.71 16.67
CA GLN A 239 -25.68 -25.13 15.29
C GLN A 239 -24.35 -25.23 14.55
N GLN A 240 -24.19 -26.35 13.83
CA GLN A 240 -23.06 -26.59 12.94
C GLN A 240 -23.03 -25.57 11.80
N ALA A 241 -21.86 -24.98 11.56
CA ALA A 241 -21.65 -24.07 10.46
C ALA A 241 -21.70 -24.84 9.12
N PRO A 242 -22.39 -24.32 8.09
CA PRO A 242 -22.38 -24.92 6.76
C PRO A 242 -20.98 -24.85 6.13
N GLU A 243 -20.64 -25.86 5.33
CA GLU A 243 -19.34 -25.92 4.64
C GLU A 243 -19.17 -24.78 3.61
N PRO A 244 -17.96 -24.24 3.45
CA PRO A 244 -17.69 -23.16 2.50
C PRO A 244 -17.75 -23.67 1.05
N ALA A 245 -18.53 -22.99 0.21
CA ALA A 245 -18.48 -23.16 -1.24
C ALA A 245 -17.27 -22.41 -1.81
N GLU A 246 -16.58 -23.01 -2.79
CA GLU A 246 -15.42 -22.44 -3.48
C GLU A 246 -15.77 -21.08 -4.12
N GLN A 247 -15.03 -20.02 -3.74
CA GLN A 247 -15.14 -18.68 -4.30
C GLN A 247 -13.81 -18.26 -4.92
N PRO A 248 -13.83 -17.41 -5.97
CA PRO A 248 -12.61 -16.80 -6.48
C PRO A 248 -11.96 -15.95 -5.39
N MET A 249 -10.72 -16.30 -5.01
CA MET A 249 -9.99 -15.59 -3.96
C MET A 249 -9.52 -14.22 -4.46
N LEU A 250 -9.92 -13.14 -3.78
CA LEU A 250 -9.28 -11.83 -3.97
C LEU A 250 -7.83 -11.88 -3.43
N PRO A 251 -6.94 -10.98 -3.88
CA PRO A 251 -5.59 -10.89 -3.33
C PRO A 251 -5.61 -10.68 -1.81
N HIS A 252 -4.98 -11.60 -1.09
CA HIS A 252 -4.77 -11.52 0.36
C HIS A 252 -3.28 -11.63 0.68
N LEU A 253 -2.71 -10.58 1.27
CA LEU A 253 -1.32 -10.53 1.68
C LEU A 253 -1.19 -10.89 3.16
N ILE A 254 -0.34 -11.86 3.51
CA ILE A 254 -0.03 -12.16 4.91
C ILE A 254 1.45 -11.86 5.12
N MET A 255 1.74 -10.84 5.94
CA MET A 255 3.11 -10.51 6.29
C MET A 255 3.57 -11.34 7.51
N PRO A 256 4.80 -11.85 7.49
CA PRO A 256 5.30 -12.64 8.59
C PRO A 256 5.58 -11.79 9.83
N ALA A 257 5.69 -12.45 10.99
CA ALA A 257 5.97 -11.78 12.26
C ALA A 257 7.45 -11.40 12.43
N HIS A 258 8.36 -11.97 11.64
CA HIS A 258 9.79 -11.71 11.73
C HIS A 258 10.18 -10.39 11.04
N HIS A 259 11.13 -9.67 11.64
CA HIS A 259 11.53 -8.35 11.15
C HIS A 259 12.60 -8.41 10.06
N ASP A 260 13.52 -9.38 10.15
CA ASP A 260 14.61 -9.58 9.20
C ASP A 260 14.08 -9.93 7.79
N VAL A 261 14.70 -9.43 6.73
CA VAL A 261 14.36 -9.86 5.37
C VAL A 261 15.11 -11.14 5.07
N ARG A 262 14.40 -12.22 4.74
CA ARG A 262 14.98 -13.52 4.40
C ARG A 262 14.89 -13.79 2.91
N GLU A 263 15.71 -14.70 2.42
CA GLU A 263 15.66 -15.12 1.01
C GLU A 263 14.31 -15.73 0.63
N SER A 264 13.61 -16.37 1.58
CA SER A 264 12.24 -16.85 1.37
C SER A 264 11.21 -15.74 1.12
N ASP A 265 11.53 -14.50 1.52
CA ASP A 265 10.65 -13.34 1.41
C ASP A 265 10.91 -12.55 0.10
N VAL A 266 11.95 -12.91 -0.65
CA VAL A 266 12.47 -12.18 -1.81
C VAL A 266 12.55 -13.08 -3.03
N ASN A 267 12.00 -12.64 -4.17
CA ASN A 267 12.30 -13.32 -5.42
C ASN A 267 13.72 -12.96 -5.88
N MET A 268 14.69 -13.78 -5.51
CA MET A 268 16.12 -13.53 -5.77
C MET A 268 16.42 -13.33 -7.26
N ARG A 269 15.76 -14.08 -8.15
CA ARG A 269 15.92 -13.92 -9.60
C ARG A 269 15.53 -12.51 -10.06
N ARG A 270 14.40 -11.99 -9.56
CA ARG A 270 13.97 -10.62 -9.89
C ARG A 270 14.90 -9.58 -9.28
N LEU A 271 15.32 -9.77 -8.03
CA LEU A 271 16.27 -8.89 -7.36
C LEU A 271 17.59 -8.81 -8.15
N HIS A 272 18.15 -9.94 -8.55
CA HIS A 272 19.35 -9.98 -9.39
C HIS A 272 19.13 -9.27 -10.74
N GLY A 273 17.95 -9.42 -11.34
CA GLY A 273 17.55 -8.66 -12.52
C GLY A 273 17.59 -7.14 -12.31
N ASN A 274 17.04 -6.64 -11.20
CA ASN A 274 17.08 -5.20 -10.87
C ASN A 274 18.52 -4.71 -10.65
N LEU A 275 19.34 -5.46 -9.91
CA LEU A 275 20.71 -5.08 -9.61
C LEU A 275 21.61 -5.13 -10.87
N ALA A 276 21.44 -6.15 -11.72
CA ALA A 276 22.21 -6.25 -12.96
C ALA A 276 21.81 -5.21 -14.00
N ALA A 277 20.52 -4.85 -14.09
CA ALA A 277 20.10 -3.74 -14.94
C ALA A 277 20.78 -2.42 -14.56
N ALA A 278 21.11 -2.24 -13.28
CA ALA A 278 21.87 -1.11 -12.81
C ALA A 278 23.37 -1.22 -13.11
N ALA A 279 23.96 -2.41 -12.98
CA ALA A 279 25.38 -2.66 -13.19
C ALA A 279 25.79 -2.62 -14.68
N ASP A 280 24.97 -3.18 -15.58
CA ASP A 280 25.26 -3.30 -17.02
C ASP A 280 24.98 -2.03 -17.84
N ARG A 281 24.86 -0.87 -17.17
CA ARG A 281 24.64 0.47 -17.77
C ARG A 281 23.41 0.58 -18.69
N GLY A 282 22.27 0.01 -18.29
CA GLY A 282 20.96 0.26 -18.93
C GLY A 282 20.92 0.09 -20.46
N PRO A 283 19.87 0.56 -21.14
CA PRO A 283 19.84 0.60 -22.61
C PRO A 283 20.85 1.64 -23.14
N ALA A 284 21.17 1.63 -24.43
CA ALA A 284 22.19 2.52 -25.03
C ALA A 284 21.94 4.03 -24.80
N ASP A 285 20.74 4.42 -24.36
CA ASP A 285 20.29 5.77 -24.03
C ASP A 285 20.23 6.05 -22.51
N PHE A 286 20.81 5.17 -21.68
CA PHE A 286 20.95 5.33 -20.23
C PHE A 286 21.98 6.39 -19.83
N GLU A 287 22.77 6.86 -20.80
CA GLU A 287 23.78 7.90 -20.60
C GLU A 287 23.17 9.17 -20.00
N GLU A 288 21.96 9.57 -20.42
CA GLU A 288 21.31 10.77 -19.88
C GLU A 288 21.00 10.67 -18.39
N LEU A 289 20.62 9.48 -17.90
CA LEU A 289 20.36 9.24 -16.49
C LEU A 289 21.67 9.24 -15.68
N LEU A 290 22.73 8.67 -16.24
CA LEU A 290 24.07 8.65 -15.63
C LEU A 290 24.74 10.02 -15.64
N LEU A 291 24.39 10.89 -16.59
CA LEU A 291 24.88 12.27 -16.67
C LEU A 291 24.23 13.19 -15.62
N VAL A 292 23.17 12.74 -14.94
CA VAL A 292 22.61 13.48 -13.80
C VAL A 292 23.65 13.50 -12.66
N PRO A 293 24.15 14.67 -12.26
CA PRO A 293 25.19 14.75 -11.23
C PRO A 293 24.74 14.09 -9.92
N GLY A 294 25.60 13.23 -9.37
CA GLY A 294 25.33 12.46 -8.15
C GLY A 294 24.71 11.08 -8.38
N VAL A 295 24.28 10.73 -9.60
CA VAL A 295 23.77 9.37 -9.86
C VAL A 295 24.91 8.37 -9.92
N GLY A 296 25.11 7.64 -8.83
CA GLY A 296 26.01 6.48 -8.75
C GLY A 296 25.29 5.14 -8.97
N ALA A 297 26.06 4.05 -9.06
CA ALA A 297 25.53 2.70 -9.26
C ALA A 297 24.43 2.33 -8.26
N ARG A 298 24.61 2.64 -6.97
CA ARG A 298 23.64 2.34 -5.91
C ARG A 298 22.31 3.10 -6.08
N THR A 299 22.36 4.31 -6.62
CA THR A 299 21.17 5.11 -6.93
C THR A 299 20.43 4.53 -8.13
N VAL A 300 21.16 4.00 -9.11
CA VAL A 300 20.53 3.27 -10.22
C VAL A 300 19.85 1.99 -9.73
N GLU A 301 20.47 1.23 -8.82
CA GLU A 301 19.85 0.04 -8.21
C GLU A 301 18.53 0.39 -7.50
N ALA A 302 18.50 1.50 -6.75
CA ALA A 302 17.28 2.00 -6.13
C ALA A 302 16.22 2.39 -7.17
N LEU A 303 16.64 3.07 -8.25
CA LEU A 303 15.77 3.47 -9.35
C LEU A 303 15.17 2.28 -10.10
N ALA A 304 15.87 1.14 -10.21
CA ALA A 304 15.34 -0.05 -10.85
C ALA A 304 14.10 -0.59 -10.11
N MET A 305 14.12 -0.60 -8.78
CA MET A 305 12.96 -0.99 -7.96
C MET A 305 11.85 0.07 -7.96
N VAL A 306 12.20 1.37 -7.97
CA VAL A 306 11.23 2.46 -8.13
C VAL A 306 10.53 2.37 -9.49
N ALA A 307 11.29 2.14 -10.56
CA ALA A 307 10.78 1.95 -11.91
C ALA A 307 9.83 0.76 -11.97
N GLU A 308 10.15 -0.34 -11.31
CA GLU A 308 9.25 -1.49 -11.24
C GLU A 308 7.97 -1.18 -10.44
N VAL A 309 8.00 -0.34 -9.40
CA VAL A 309 6.78 0.15 -8.74
C VAL A 309 5.93 1.02 -9.68
N VAL A 310 6.55 1.78 -10.58
CA VAL A 310 5.88 2.63 -11.58
C VAL A 310 5.35 1.82 -12.78
N HIS A 311 6.08 0.83 -13.29
CA HIS A 311 5.79 0.16 -14.56
C HIS A 311 5.42 -1.33 -14.42
N GLY A 312 5.60 -1.91 -13.24
CA GLY A 312 5.33 -3.32 -12.94
C GLY A 312 3.86 -3.70 -13.04
N ALA A 313 3.59 -4.86 -13.63
CA ALA A 313 2.28 -5.50 -13.58
C ALA A 313 2.01 -6.11 -12.19
N PRO A 314 0.74 -6.29 -11.76
CA PRO A 314 0.39 -6.78 -10.42
C PRO A 314 1.11 -8.06 -9.95
N CYS A 315 1.40 -9.00 -10.87
CA CYS A 315 2.10 -10.26 -10.59
C CYS A 315 3.58 -10.09 -10.16
N ARG A 316 4.14 -8.88 -10.30
CA ARG A 316 5.52 -8.57 -9.93
C ARG A 316 5.70 -8.19 -8.46
N PHE A 317 4.60 -7.98 -7.74
CA PHE A 317 4.61 -7.52 -6.35
C PHE A 317 4.38 -8.64 -5.33
N SER A 318 4.40 -9.90 -5.76
CA SER A 318 4.23 -11.08 -4.89
C SER A 318 5.23 -11.15 -3.73
N ASP A 319 6.36 -10.45 -3.85
CA ASP A 319 7.48 -10.41 -2.90
C ASP A 319 7.77 -8.97 -2.42
N PRO A 320 6.89 -8.33 -1.60
CA PRO A 320 7.08 -6.94 -1.18
C PRO A 320 8.41 -6.65 -0.47
N ALA A 321 9.04 -7.67 0.13
CA ALA A 321 10.32 -7.54 0.82
C ALA A 321 11.45 -7.08 -0.11
N ARG A 322 11.44 -7.52 -1.38
CA ARG A 322 12.44 -7.13 -2.39
C ARG A 322 12.56 -5.62 -2.52
N PHE A 323 11.43 -4.93 -2.49
CA PHE A 323 11.37 -3.48 -2.70
C PHE A 323 11.98 -2.67 -1.53
N SER A 324 12.16 -3.29 -0.36
CA SER A 324 12.88 -2.65 0.75
C SER A 324 14.39 -2.55 0.51
N ILE A 325 14.93 -3.26 -0.49
CA ILE A 325 16.34 -3.12 -0.90
C ILE A 325 16.58 -1.77 -1.59
N ALA A 326 15.54 -1.05 -2.03
CA ALA A 326 15.70 0.26 -2.66
C ALA A 326 16.30 1.29 -1.70
N HIS A 327 15.70 1.43 -0.52
CA HIS A 327 16.03 2.48 0.45
C HIS A 327 16.06 1.99 1.91
N GLY A 328 16.14 0.69 2.14
CA GLY A 328 16.21 0.10 3.48
C GLY A 328 14.92 0.30 4.29
N GLY A 329 15.06 0.30 5.60
CA GLY A 329 13.96 0.48 6.55
C GLY A 329 14.34 1.39 7.70
N LYS A 330 13.36 2.14 8.22
CA LYS A 330 13.55 3.03 9.37
C LYS A 330 14.07 2.30 10.61
N ASP A 331 13.76 1.01 10.77
CA ASP A 331 14.20 0.19 11.90
C ASP A 331 15.42 -0.68 11.54
N ARG A 332 16.11 -0.37 10.44
CA ARG A 332 17.25 -1.12 9.88
C ARG A 332 16.90 -2.46 9.26
N HIS A 333 15.66 -2.65 8.81
CA HIS A 333 15.24 -3.87 8.14
C HIS A 333 14.88 -3.58 6.67
N PRO A 334 15.69 -4.03 5.69
CA PRO A 334 16.87 -4.91 5.82
C PRO A 334 18.15 -4.21 6.29
N PHE A 335 18.26 -2.90 6.08
CA PHE A 335 19.40 -2.07 6.48
C PHE A 335 18.93 -0.62 6.72
N PRO A 336 19.76 0.25 7.34
CA PRO A 336 19.42 1.65 7.63
C PRO A 336 19.17 2.46 6.36
N VAL A 337 18.31 3.49 6.43
CA VAL A 337 17.94 4.27 5.23
C VAL A 337 19.16 5.04 4.69
N PRO A 338 19.63 4.80 3.44
CA PRO A 338 20.77 5.49 2.85
C PRO A 338 20.34 6.87 2.33
N LEU A 339 20.46 7.91 3.16
CA LEU A 339 19.85 9.22 2.87
C LEU A 339 20.38 9.89 1.58
N LYS A 340 21.66 9.73 1.25
CA LYS A 340 22.24 10.31 0.03
C LYS A 340 21.61 9.68 -1.22
N VAL A 341 21.58 8.34 -1.27
CA VAL A 341 20.96 7.56 -2.34
C VAL A 341 19.47 7.88 -2.47
N TYR A 342 18.76 8.03 -1.35
CA TYR A 342 17.35 8.42 -1.33
C TYR A 342 17.16 9.81 -1.94
N ASP A 343 17.94 10.80 -1.52
CA ASP A 343 17.82 12.17 -2.02
C ASP A 343 18.17 12.27 -3.51
N GLU A 344 19.17 11.52 -3.99
CA GLU A 344 19.51 11.40 -5.41
C GLU A 344 18.37 10.75 -6.21
N THR A 345 17.77 9.67 -5.69
CA THR A 345 16.59 9.02 -6.28
C THR A 345 15.44 10.02 -6.45
N ILE A 346 15.16 10.83 -5.41
CA ILE A 346 14.15 11.90 -5.48
C ILE A 346 14.53 12.94 -6.54
N GLY A 347 15.81 13.32 -6.61
CA GLY A 347 16.32 14.27 -7.59
C GLY A 347 16.06 13.82 -9.03
N VAL A 348 16.41 12.58 -9.34
CA VAL A 348 16.19 11.95 -10.64
C VAL A 348 14.70 11.86 -10.98
N MET A 349 13.89 11.32 -10.07
CA MET A 349 12.44 11.21 -10.28
C MET A 349 11.79 12.59 -10.50
N LYS A 350 12.26 13.61 -9.76
CA LYS A 350 11.77 14.98 -9.90
C LYS A 350 12.11 15.57 -11.26
N SER A 351 13.35 15.41 -11.71
CA SER A 351 13.77 15.85 -13.04
C SER A 351 12.92 15.17 -14.12
N ALA A 352 12.77 13.85 -14.04
CA ALA A 352 12.06 13.06 -15.04
C ALA A 352 10.59 13.50 -15.17
N VAL A 353 9.88 13.59 -14.03
CA VAL A 353 8.49 14.05 -14.01
C VAL A 353 8.34 15.49 -14.49
N GLN A 354 9.24 16.39 -14.08
CA GLN A 354 9.19 17.80 -14.51
C GLN A 354 9.40 17.96 -16.02
N LYS A 355 10.36 17.24 -16.59
CA LYS A 355 10.64 17.25 -18.03
C LYS A 355 9.50 16.58 -18.81
N GLY A 356 9.00 15.43 -18.35
CA GLY A 356 7.88 14.73 -18.97
C GLY A 356 6.62 15.59 -19.06
N ARG A 357 6.32 16.38 -18.03
CA ARG A 357 5.22 17.36 -18.05
C ARG A 357 5.38 18.47 -19.10
N LEU A 358 6.61 18.73 -19.57
CA LEU A 358 6.93 19.67 -20.64
C LEU A 358 7.02 18.99 -22.01
N GLY A 359 6.60 17.71 -22.13
CA GLY A 359 6.69 16.90 -23.34
C GLY A 359 8.10 16.35 -23.62
N ARG A 360 9.04 16.49 -22.68
CA ARG A 360 10.41 15.94 -22.76
C ARG A 360 10.46 14.63 -22.00
N GLU A 361 10.11 13.56 -22.69
CA GLU A 361 9.89 12.25 -22.06
C GLU A 361 11.16 11.42 -21.88
N GLU A 362 12.33 11.89 -22.30
CA GLU A 362 13.55 11.08 -22.41
C GLU A 362 13.91 10.39 -21.09
N GLU A 363 13.89 11.14 -19.98
CA GLU A 363 14.19 10.62 -18.64
C GLU A 363 13.11 9.68 -18.08
N LEU A 364 11.82 9.95 -18.35
CA LEU A 364 10.74 9.05 -17.93
C LEU A 364 10.79 7.73 -18.72
N GLN A 365 11.07 7.82 -20.01
CA GLN A 365 11.27 6.64 -20.84
C GLN A 365 12.54 5.89 -20.43
N ALA A 366 13.60 6.57 -19.97
CA ALA A 366 14.78 5.91 -19.42
C ALA A 366 14.45 5.09 -18.17
N LEU A 367 13.60 5.60 -17.26
CA LEU A 367 13.10 4.83 -16.11
C LEU A 367 12.28 3.62 -16.55
N LYS A 368 11.41 3.78 -17.54
CA LYS A 368 10.65 2.64 -18.10
C LYS A 368 11.58 1.59 -18.68
N ARG A 369 12.58 2.01 -19.47
CA ARG A 369 13.54 1.08 -20.09
C ARG A 369 14.42 0.39 -19.04
N LEU A 370 14.71 1.02 -17.90
CA LEU A 370 15.41 0.39 -16.79
C LEU A 370 14.61 -0.79 -16.20
N ASP A 371 13.28 -0.65 -16.05
CA ASP A 371 12.40 -1.77 -15.66
C ASP A 371 12.35 -2.84 -16.77
N ASP A 372 12.23 -2.45 -18.04
CA ASP A 372 12.27 -3.40 -19.17
C ASP A 372 13.58 -4.21 -19.21
N GLN A 373 14.72 -3.54 -18.96
CA GLN A 373 16.04 -4.17 -18.87
C GLN A 373 16.13 -5.13 -17.67
N SER A 374 15.60 -4.74 -16.51
CA SER A 374 15.53 -5.59 -15.31
C SER A 374 14.81 -6.91 -15.62
N ARG A 375 13.71 -6.84 -16.38
CA ARG A 375 12.92 -8.01 -16.83
C ARG A 375 13.65 -8.85 -17.88
N GLN A 376 14.53 -8.27 -18.68
CA GLN A 376 15.36 -9.03 -19.61
C GLN A 376 16.46 -9.78 -18.86
N MET A 377 17.12 -9.10 -17.92
CA MET A 377 18.23 -9.65 -17.14
C MET A 377 17.79 -10.75 -16.16
N GLU A 378 16.58 -10.66 -15.59
CA GLU A 378 16.05 -11.68 -14.65
C GLU A 378 16.05 -13.10 -15.25
N ARG A 379 16.07 -13.26 -16.58
CA ARG A 379 16.06 -14.58 -17.24
C ARG A 379 17.38 -15.34 -17.12
N TYR A 380 18.49 -14.62 -17.02
CA TYR A 380 19.83 -15.21 -17.18
C TYR A 380 20.79 -14.88 -16.04
N VAL A 381 20.57 -13.76 -15.34
CA VAL A 381 21.49 -13.28 -14.31
C VAL A 381 21.36 -14.10 -13.03
N THR A 382 22.52 -14.44 -12.48
CA THR A 382 22.71 -14.84 -11.08
C THR A 382 23.52 -13.77 -10.38
N GLY A 383 23.30 -13.59 -9.08
CA GLY A 383 24.03 -12.63 -8.28
C GLY A 383 24.38 -13.16 -6.89
N PRO A 384 24.94 -12.30 -6.03
CA PRO A 384 25.28 -12.66 -4.66
C PRO A 384 24.04 -13.06 -3.84
N ASP A 385 24.28 -13.81 -2.76
CA ASP A 385 23.22 -14.18 -1.82
C ASP A 385 22.68 -12.93 -1.09
N LEU A 386 21.45 -13.01 -0.58
CA LEU A 386 20.81 -11.84 0.05
C LEU A 386 21.63 -11.33 1.25
N LYS A 387 22.26 -12.24 2.00
CA LYS A 387 23.12 -11.88 3.12
C LYS A 387 24.32 -11.05 2.70
N GLU A 388 24.92 -11.35 1.54
CA GLU A 388 26.06 -10.61 1.01
C GLU A 388 25.64 -9.22 0.54
N ILE A 389 24.47 -9.10 -0.11
CA ILE A 389 23.86 -7.83 -0.51
C ILE A 389 23.65 -6.96 0.74
N ILE A 390 22.95 -7.48 1.75
CA ILE A 390 22.67 -6.75 2.99
C ILE A 390 23.96 -6.38 3.74
N ALA A 391 24.94 -7.29 3.80
CA ALA A 391 26.24 -6.99 4.40
C ALA A 391 26.97 -5.86 3.66
N GLY A 392 26.85 -5.81 2.33
CA GLY A 392 27.35 -4.71 1.51
C GLY A 392 26.71 -3.37 1.89
N GLU A 393 25.39 -3.34 2.09
CA GLU A 393 24.67 -2.13 2.49
C GLU A 393 25.11 -1.64 3.88
N PHE A 394 25.33 -2.54 4.83
CA PHE A 394 25.86 -2.16 6.15
C PHE A 394 27.28 -1.63 6.07
N ARG A 395 28.17 -2.23 5.26
CA ARG A 395 29.56 -1.76 5.08
C ARG A 395 29.64 -0.33 4.57
N HIS A 396 28.79 0.04 3.62
CA HIS A 396 28.78 1.38 3.00
C HIS A 396 27.78 2.34 3.65
N SER A 397 27.13 1.92 4.74
CA SER A 397 26.00 2.66 5.31
C SER A 397 26.39 4.08 5.70
N ALA A 398 27.53 4.27 6.37
CA ALA A 398 28.03 5.60 6.73
C ALA A 398 28.30 6.48 5.51
N ASP A 399 28.88 5.91 4.45
CA ASP A 399 29.19 6.61 3.20
C ASP A 399 27.92 7.11 2.52
N PHE A 400 26.83 6.33 2.60
CA PHE A 400 25.52 6.71 2.07
C PHE A 400 24.68 7.58 3.02
N GLY A 401 25.22 7.98 4.17
CA GLY A 401 24.50 8.75 5.18
C GLY A 401 23.39 7.93 5.84
N GLY A 402 23.68 6.66 6.12
CA GLY A 402 22.79 5.69 6.74
C GLY A 402 22.18 6.22 8.02
N ARG A 403 20.84 6.19 8.07
CA ARG A 403 20.08 6.67 9.23
C ARG A 403 18.89 5.78 9.53
N SER A 404 18.66 5.55 10.80
CA SER A 404 17.51 4.81 11.32
C SER A 404 16.85 5.59 12.46
N VAL A 405 15.80 5.02 13.06
CA VAL A 405 15.23 5.53 14.31
C VAL A 405 16.22 5.53 15.47
N PHE A 406 17.30 4.74 15.37
CA PHE A 406 18.36 4.64 16.38
C PHE A 406 19.47 5.69 16.21
N GLY A 407 19.42 6.51 15.16
CA GLY A 407 20.41 7.54 14.88
C GLY A 407 21.14 7.32 13.56
N TRP A 408 22.30 7.95 13.45
CA TRP A 408 23.21 7.81 12.31
C TRP A 408 24.05 6.54 12.45
N GLU A 409 24.33 5.88 11.33
CA GLU A 409 25.24 4.74 11.35
C GLU A 409 26.69 5.22 11.53
N PRO A 410 27.46 4.54 12.38
CA PRO A 410 28.86 4.89 12.59
C PRO A 410 29.67 4.59 11.32
N PRO A 411 30.77 5.32 11.07
CA PRO A 411 31.76 4.91 10.07
C PRO A 411 32.29 3.50 10.40
N PRO A 412 32.82 2.77 9.40
CA PRO A 412 33.48 1.49 9.64
C PRO A 412 34.51 1.62 10.76
N ALA A 413 34.56 0.67 11.68
CA ALA A 413 35.65 0.59 12.64
C ALA A 413 36.92 0.16 11.89
N ASP A 414 37.99 0.96 12.01
CA ASP A 414 39.31 0.69 11.43
C ASP A 414 39.92 -0.64 11.90
#